data_AF-A0A811KCN5-F1
#
_entry.id   AF-A0A811KCN5-F1
#
_cell.length_a   1.000
_cell.length_b   1.000
_cell.length_c   1.000
_cell.angle_alpha   90.00
_cell.angle_beta   90.00
_cell.angle_gamma   90.00
#
_symmetry.space_group_name_H-M   'P 1'
#
loop_
_entity.id
_entity.type
_entity.pdbx_description
1 polymer ?
#
loop_
_entity_poly.entity_id
_entity_poly.type
_entity_poly.pdbx_seq_one_letter_code
_entity_poly.pdbx_strand_id
1 'polypeptide(L)'
;MANYKKIGIPDPPNLEMTCQAIKARQTFSNVIYPEEAHFPIAFVKVVYTNYLTLEFELATNFNPNNIYMFVMDKKAPKMFQYRMRQLSNCFVNVLVSEKTFDLKSSGYNIFWHNITA
;
A
#
# COMPACT_ATOMS: atom_id res chain seq x y z
N MET A 1 31.14 3.40 -5.71
CA MET A 1 29.70 3.10 -5.76
C MET A 1 29.02 4.27 -6.43
N ALA A 2 28.42 4.09 -7.60
CA ALA A 2 27.81 5.19 -8.34
C ALA A 2 26.64 5.79 -7.54
N ASN A 3 26.66 7.11 -7.38
CA ASN A 3 25.66 7.86 -6.62
C ASN A 3 24.46 8.11 -7.53
N TYR A 4 23.61 7.09 -7.69
CA TYR A 4 22.39 7.21 -8.48
C TYR A 4 21.41 8.13 -7.74
N LYS A 5 21.07 9.26 -8.35
CA LYS A 5 19.98 10.11 -7.86
C LYS A 5 18.71 9.26 -7.86
N LYS A 6 18.13 9.02 -6.69
CA LYS A 6 16.88 8.26 -6.55
C LYS A 6 15.80 8.97 -7.37
N ILE A 7 15.45 8.42 -8.54
CA ILE A 7 14.33 8.89 -9.35
C ILE A 7 13.08 8.34 -8.67
N GLY A 8 12.55 9.10 -7.72
CA GLY A 8 11.23 8.87 -7.15
C GLY A 8 10.40 10.12 -7.37
N ILE A 9 9.12 9.94 -7.71
CA ILE A 9 8.15 11.04 -7.64
C ILE A 9 7.98 11.34 -6.15
N PRO A 10 8.48 12.48 -5.62
CA PRO A 10 8.32 12.79 -4.21
C PRO A 10 6.85 13.07 -3.93
N ASP A 11 6.35 12.58 -2.80
CA ASP A 11 5.00 12.93 -2.39
C ASP A 11 4.96 14.43 -2.00
N PRO A 12 3.89 15.16 -2.35
CA PRO A 12 3.77 16.55 -1.91
C PRO A 12 3.68 16.61 -0.38
N PRO A 13 4.17 17.69 0.25
CA PRO A 13 4.14 17.84 1.71
C PRO A 13 2.71 17.83 2.24
N ASN A 14 1.80 18.53 1.54
CA ASN A 14 0.38 18.56 1.82
C ASN A 14 -0.34 17.69 0.78
N LEU A 15 -0.94 16.60 1.23
CA LEU A 15 -1.76 15.71 0.41
C LEU A 15 -3.06 15.46 1.18
N GLU A 16 -4.19 15.75 0.57
CA GLU A 16 -5.50 15.54 1.20
C GLU A 16 -5.80 14.04 1.31
N MET A 17 -6.14 13.55 2.50
CA MET A 17 -6.32 12.12 2.75
C MET A 17 -7.76 11.74 3.07
N THR A 18 -8.73 12.59 2.72
CA THR A 18 -10.15 12.23 2.77
C THR A 18 -10.43 11.10 1.77
N CYS A 19 -11.38 10.21 2.07
CA CYS A 19 -11.71 9.13 1.14
C CYS A 19 -12.24 9.64 -0.21
N GLN A 20 -12.91 10.79 -0.21
CA GLN A 20 -13.30 11.48 -1.44
C GLN A 20 -12.07 11.88 -2.25
N ALA A 21 -11.06 12.52 -1.63
CA ALA A 21 -9.84 12.91 -2.33
C ALA A 21 -9.04 11.70 -2.85
N ILE A 22 -8.91 10.63 -2.06
CA ILE A 22 -8.23 9.39 -2.47
C ILE A 22 -8.92 8.78 -3.70
N LYS A 23 -10.25 8.61 -3.66
CA LYS A 23 -11.02 8.05 -4.77
C LYS A 23 -11.13 8.98 -5.98
N ALA A 24 -10.91 10.28 -5.79
CA ALA A 24 -10.87 11.25 -6.89
C ALA A 24 -9.49 11.33 -7.57
N ARG A 25 -8.40 10.96 -6.88
CA ARG A 25 -7.05 10.98 -7.46
C ARG A 25 -6.79 9.86 -8.46
N GLN A 26 -7.38 8.68 -8.23
CA GLN A 26 -7.18 7.50 -9.06
C GLN A 26 -8.51 6.84 -9.39
N THR A 27 -8.55 6.08 -10.49
CA THR A 27 -9.73 5.28 -10.85
C THR A 27 -9.59 3.88 -10.25
N PHE A 28 -10.41 3.58 -9.25
CA PHE A 28 -10.53 2.23 -8.68
C PHE A 28 -11.68 1.51 -9.40
N SER A 29 -11.38 0.42 -10.10
CA SER A 29 -12.40 -0.36 -10.80
C SER A 29 -13.37 -1.00 -9.79
N ASN A 30 -14.67 -0.88 -10.06
CA ASN A 30 -15.72 -1.59 -9.33
C ASN A 30 -16.31 -2.74 -10.14
N VAL A 31 -15.70 -3.07 -11.29
CA VAL A 31 -16.13 -4.17 -12.15
C VAL A 31 -15.50 -5.47 -11.66
N ILE A 32 -16.30 -6.51 -11.57
CA ILE A 32 -15.85 -7.89 -11.28
C ILE A 32 -16.32 -8.75 -12.46
N TYR A 33 -15.38 -9.40 -13.14
CA TYR A 33 -15.73 -10.35 -14.20
C TYR A 33 -16.13 -11.72 -13.60
N PRO A 34 -17.03 -12.51 -14.24
CA PRO A 34 -17.46 -13.81 -13.72
C PRO A 34 -16.32 -14.78 -13.41
N GLU A 35 -15.25 -14.73 -14.21
CA GLU A 35 -14.05 -15.54 -14.04
C GLU A 35 -13.26 -15.13 -12.79
N GLU A 36 -13.21 -13.83 -12.48
CA GLU A 36 -12.52 -13.29 -11.30
C GLU A 36 -13.34 -13.46 -10.01
N ALA A 37 -14.67 -13.48 -10.11
CA ALA A 37 -15.57 -13.62 -8.96
C ALA A 37 -15.30 -14.91 -8.17
N HIS A 38 -14.91 -15.98 -8.87
CA HIS A 38 -14.62 -17.29 -8.28
C HIS A 38 -13.15 -17.47 -7.88
N PHE A 39 -12.30 -16.45 -8.08
CA PHE A 39 -10.86 -16.54 -7.85
C PHE A 39 -10.31 -15.28 -7.15
N PRO A 40 -10.65 -15.06 -5.86
CA PRO A 40 -10.11 -13.94 -5.10
C PRO A 40 -8.61 -14.10 -4.82
N ILE A 41 -7.85 -13.02 -4.99
CA ILE A 41 -6.40 -12.99 -4.77
C ILE A 41 -6.09 -12.13 -3.53
N ALA A 42 -5.16 -12.61 -2.69
CA ALA A 42 -4.60 -11.83 -1.60
C ALA A 42 -3.19 -11.32 -1.97
N PHE A 43 -3.03 -10.00 -2.00
CA PHE A 43 -1.75 -9.34 -2.19
C PHE A 43 -1.20 -8.90 -0.84
N VAL A 44 0.01 -9.32 -0.50
CA VAL A 44 0.70 -8.88 0.71
C VAL A 44 1.98 -8.14 0.32
N LYS A 45 2.06 -6.86 0.64
CA LYS A 45 3.15 -5.98 0.23
C LYS A 45 3.83 -5.33 1.42
N VAL A 46 5.16 -5.37 1.39
CA VAL A 46 6.00 -4.69 2.36
C VAL A 46 6.41 -3.33 1.80
N VAL A 47 6.15 -2.24 2.53
CA VAL A 47 6.27 -0.86 2.04
C VAL A 47 7.04 0.06 2.99
N TYR A 48 7.67 1.10 2.43
CA TYR A 48 8.54 2.03 3.17
C TYR A 48 8.32 3.52 2.83
N THR A 49 8.22 3.90 1.54
CA THR A 49 8.06 5.30 1.08
C THR A 49 7.22 5.39 -0.21
N ASN A 50 7.03 6.62 -0.72
CA ASN A 50 6.41 6.95 -2.02
C ASN A 50 4.94 6.56 -2.11
N TYR A 51 4.12 7.22 -1.28
CA TYR A 51 2.70 6.92 -1.15
C TYR A 51 1.95 7.03 -2.49
N LEU A 52 2.15 8.11 -3.27
CA LEU A 52 1.42 8.31 -4.52
C LEU A 52 1.71 7.23 -5.55
N THR A 53 2.95 6.72 -5.59
CA THR A 53 3.31 5.59 -6.45
C THR A 53 2.57 4.32 -6.03
N LEU A 54 2.51 4.04 -4.72
CA LEU A 54 1.78 2.88 -4.20
C LEU A 54 0.26 3.00 -4.38
N GLU A 55 -0.31 4.21 -4.22
CA GLU A 55 -1.72 4.49 -4.47
C GLU A 55 -2.06 4.24 -5.94
N PHE A 56 -1.22 4.72 -6.86
CA PHE A 56 -1.36 4.48 -8.30
C PHE A 56 -1.22 2.99 -8.66
N GLU A 57 -0.24 2.30 -8.08
CA GLU A 57 -0.04 0.86 -8.28
C GLU A 57 -1.23 0.04 -7.76
N LEU A 58 -1.79 0.41 -6.60
CA LEU A 58 -2.99 -0.20 -6.06
C LEU A 58 -4.16 0.02 -7.01
N ALA A 59 -4.43 1.25 -7.43
CA ALA A 59 -5.55 1.57 -8.32
C ALA A 59 -5.49 0.80 -9.65
N THR A 60 -4.29 0.70 -10.23
CA THR A 60 -4.06 -0.05 -11.49
C THR A 60 -4.38 -1.54 -11.37
N ASN A 61 -4.17 -2.12 -10.19
CA ASN A 61 -4.39 -3.55 -9.94
C ASN A 61 -5.63 -3.82 -9.09
N PHE A 62 -6.47 -2.82 -8.82
CA PHE A 62 -7.57 -2.92 -7.88
C PHE A 62 -8.73 -3.72 -8.46
N ASN A 63 -9.15 -4.75 -7.73
CA ASN A 63 -10.38 -5.48 -7.96
C ASN A 63 -11.13 -5.60 -6.63
N PRO A 64 -12.45 -5.33 -6.58
CA PRO A 64 -13.21 -5.42 -5.34
C PRO A 64 -13.24 -6.82 -4.71
N ASN A 65 -13.01 -7.88 -5.50
CA ASN A 65 -12.97 -9.27 -5.01
C ASN A 65 -11.62 -9.65 -4.35
N ASN A 66 -10.58 -8.84 -4.55
CA ASN A 66 -9.24 -9.12 -4.03
C ASN A 66 -9.01 -8.46 -2.67
N ILE A 67 -8.05 -8.98 -1.91
CA ILE A 67 -7.60 -8.43 -0.63
C ILE A 67 -6.18 -7.86 -0.79
N TYR A 68 -5.95 -6.65 -0.28
CA TYR A 68 -4.67 -5.96 -0.35
C TYR A 68 -4.17 -5.64 1.05
N MET A 69 -3.15 -6.35 1.53
CA MET A 69 -2.53 -6.12 2.83
C MET A 69 -1.17 -5.43 2.68
N PHE A 70 -1.00 -4.31 3.37
CA PHE A 70 0.25 -3.58 3.43
C PHE A 70 0.90 -3.71 4.81
N VAL A 71 2.17 -4.08 4.83
CA VAL A 71 3.01 -4.09 6.02
C VAL A 71 4.06 -3.03 5.89
N MET A 72 4.18 -2.19 6.92
CA MET A 72 5.09 -1.04 6.89
C MET A 72 6.40 -1.36 7.62
N ASP A 73 7.50 -0.91 7.04
CA ASP A 73 8.77 -0.82 7.76
C ASP A 73 8.65 0.20 8.90
N LYS A 74 9.14 -0.16 10.09
CA LYS A 74 9.22 0.69 11.27
C LYS A 74 9.94 2.01 11.00
N LYS A 75 10.90 2.01 10.07
CA LYS A 75 11.67 3.19 9.68
C LYS A 75 10.93 4.11 8.71
N ALA A 76 9.78 3.69 8.17
CA ALA A 76 9.01 4.48 7.23
C ALA A 76 8.65 5.86 7.84
N PRO A 77 8.70 6.96 7.07
CA PRO A 77 8.35 8.28 7.58
C PRO A 77 6.96 8.30 8.21
N LYS A 78 6.78 9.03 9.34
CA LYS A 78 5.49 9.09 10.05
C LYS A 78 4.33 9.53 9.14
N MET A 79 4.58 10.51 8.28
CA MET A 79 3.59 10.97 7.30
C MET A 79 3.20 9.88 6.30
N PHE A 80 4.15 9.07 5.85
CA PHE A 80 3.86 7.94 4.98
C PHE A 80 2.97 6.90 5.69
N GLN A 81 3.33 6.54 6.93
CA GLN A 81 2.53 5.58 7.71
C GLN A 81 1.10 6.08 7.96
N TYR A 82 0.95 7.37 8.27
CA TYR A 82 -0.36 8.01 8.39
C TYR A 82 -1.17 7.87 7.10
N ARG A 83 -0.56 8.19 5.94
CA ARG A 83 -1.24 8.12 4.64
C ARG A 83 -1.68 6.70 4.28
N MET A 84 -0.84 5.70 4.53
CA MET A 84 -1.23 4.29 4.33
C MET A 84 -2.43 3.89 5.20
N ARG A 85 -2.46 4.30 6.47
CA ARG A 85 -3.60 4.03 7.37
C ARG A 85 -4.88 4.75 6.93
N GLN A 86 -4.76 5.97 6.40
CA GLN A 86 -5.92 6.66 5.81
C GLN A 86 -6.43 5.94 4.55
N LEU A 87 -5.52 5.44 3.71
CA LEU A 87 -5.88 4.65 2.53
C LEU A 87 -6.69 3.40 2.92
N SER A 88 -6.25 2.62 3.92
CA SER A 88 -7.00 1.44 4.37
C SER A 88 -8.38 1.77 4.92
N ASN A 89 -8.57 2.93 5.55
CA ASN A 89 -9.88 3.32 6.07
C ASN A 89 -10.92 3.58 4.97
N CYS A 90 -10.50 3.74 3.71
CA CYS A 90 -11.39 4.09 2.60
C CYS A 90 -11.92 2.90 1.80
N PHE A 91 -11.36 1.72 2.01
CA PHE A 91 -11.69 0.50 1.28
C PHE A 91 -11.75 -0.68 2.24
N VAL A 92 -12.83 -1.46 2.17
CA VAL A 92 -13.04 -2.63 3.06
C VAL A 92 -12.05 -3.76 2.82
N ASN A 93 -11.49 -3.83 1.61
CA ASN A 93 -10.58 -4.88 1.15
C ASN A 93 -9.11 -4.43 1.13
N VAL A 94 -8.80 -3.25 1.68
CA VAL A 94 -7.42 -2.75 1.83
C VAL A 94 -7.09 -2.71 3.31
N LEU A 95 -6.09 -3.50 3.70
CA LEU A 95 -5.67 -3.68 5.08
C LEU A 95 -4.25 -3.12 5.26
N VAL A 96 -4.00 -2.52 6.42
CA VAL A 96 -2.66 -2.10 6.84
C VAL A 96 -2.39 -2.70 8.20
N SER A 97 -1.27 -3.39 8.35
CA SER A 97 -0.92 -4.02 9.63
C SER A 97 -0.84 -2.98 10.74
N GLU A 98 -1.34 -3.34 11.92
CA GLU A 98 -1.18 -2.54 13.13
C GLU A 98 0.31 -2.38 13.48
N LYS A 99 1.05 -3.49 13.38
CA LYS A 99 2.46 -3.58 13.73
C LYS A 99 3.34 -3.13 12.55
N THR A 100 4.45 -2.48 12.91
CA THR A 100 5.52 -2.13 11.97
C THR A 100 6.77 -2.93 12.31
N PHE A 101 7.51 -3.38 11.30
CA PHE A 101 8.67 -4.26 11.49
C PHE A 101 9.96 -3.57 11.08
N ASP A 102 11.07 -3.79 11.80
CA ASP A 102 12.38 -3.31 11.33
C ASP A 102 12.88 -4.25 10.24
N LEU A 103 12.71 -3.85 8.99
CA LEU A 103 13.02 -4.65 7.81
C LEU A 103 14.39 -4.28 7.27
N LYS A 104 15.19 -5.25 6.84
CA LYS A 104 16.53 -4.97 6.29
C LYS A 104 16.67 -5.51 4.89
N SER A 105 17.50 -4.86 4.08
CA SER A 105 17.86 -5.32 2.72
C SER A 105 18.50 -6.71 2.72
N SER A 106 19.01 -7.17 3.87
CA SER A 106 19.49 -8.53 4.07
C SER A 106 18.39 -9.60 4.17
N GLY A 107 17.11 -9.23 4.08
CA GLY A 107 15.98 -10.15 4.24
C GLY A 107 15.46 -10.31 5.67
N TYR A 108 16.07 -9.62 6.64
CA TYR A 108 15.64 -9.68 8.04
C TYR A 108 14.20 -9.16 8.20
N ASN A 109 13.37 -9.93 8.92
CA ASN A 109 11.93 -9.70 9.13
C ASN A 109 11.05 -9.67 7.86
N ILE A 110 11.58 -10.01 6.69
CA ILE A 110 10.78 -10.16 5.46
C ILE A 110 9.98 -11.47 5.48
N PHE A 111 10.51 -12.52 6.12
CA PHE A 111 9.85 -13.82 6.22
C PHE A 111 8.98 -13.94 7.49
N TRP A 112 7.77 -14.44 7.24
CA TRP A 112 6.53 -14.23 7.99
C TRP A 112 6.32 -15.17 9.18
N HIS A 113 7.23 -15.21 10.14
CA HIS A 113 6.99 -16.00 11.36
C HIS A 113 6.14 -15.29 12.43
N ASN A 114 5.92 -13.96 12.34
CA ASN A 114 5.32 -13.18 13.44
C ASN A 114 4.35 -12.05 13.04
N ILE A 115 3.86 -12.02 11.81
CA ILE A 115 2.91 -10.99 11.37
C ILE A 115 1.51 -11.58 11.45
N THR A 116 0.83 -11.32 12.56
CA THR A 116 -0.62 -11.55 12.70
C THR A 116 -1.35 -10.40 12.01
N ALA A 117 -2.30 -10.74 11.14
CA ALA A 117 -3.30 -9.83 10.59
C ALA A 117 -4.17 -9.26 11.71
#